data_AF-A0A9W8ASS1-F1
#
_entry.id   AF-A0A9W8ASS1-F1
#
_cell.length_a   1.000
_cell.length_b   1.000
_cell.length_c   1.000
_cell.angle_alpha   90.00
_cell.angle_beta   90.00
_cell.angle_gamma   90.00
#
_symmetry.space_group_name_H-M   'P 1'
#
loop_
_entity.id
_entity.type
_entity.pdbx_description
1 polymer ?
#
loop_
_entity_poly.entity_id
_entity_poly.type
_entity_poly.pdbx_seq_one_letter_code
_entity_poly.pdbx_strand_id
1 'polypeptide(L)'
;LACNELFGAGEGGLIQPPNPSRRFRLSRAHLAINNVTARELWRDFEIIRGMVDDLPVNSQRGAQALTVANQICNTFDRDDVKSLDACRALSKAFLNQGSASTSHVITAVGNCHIDTAWLWPFDETKRKVARSWSTQVRLLEQYPEFTFAASQAQQFKWLKELYPEVFQQVQAKAQEGRFIPIGGTWVEMDCNMPSGEALVRQFMFGQRFFEKHFGKRCKVFWLPDTFGYSAQLPQIVRQADMRYFFTQKLSWNNINKFPNTTFYWEGLDGSRVLTHMAPSETYAAQGNVSEVIKSVENHKDLPYTNESMLLYGNGDGGGGPLPAMVDRLLRLQNIDGLPRVKFGDPNEFYERVEANSPDLVTWKG
;
A
#
# COMPACT_ATOMS: atom_id res chain seq x y z
N LEU A 1 1.72 25.24 8.79
CA LEU A 1 2.95 24.53 8.36
C LEU A 1 3.67 24.05 9.61
N ALA A 2 4.09 22.78 9.68
CA ALA A 2 4.96 22.29 10.74
C ALA A 2 6.41 22.32 10.23
N CYS A 3 7.35 22.81 11.04
CA CYS A 3 8.76 22.92 10.68
C CYS A 3 9.51 21.62 11.00
N ASN A 4 9.14 20.55 10.31
CA ASN A 4 9.77 19.24 10.32
C ASN A 4 9.51 18.55 8.97
N GLU A 5 10.33 17.57 8.61
CA GLU A 5 10.11 16.73 7.45
C GLU A 5 9.13 15.60 7.75
N LEU A 6 8.86 14.77 6.74
CA LEU A 6 8.07 13.55 6.90
C LEU A 6 8.61 12.68 8.04
N PHE A 7 9.93 12.69 8.26
CA PHE A 7 10.62 11.87 9.25
C PHE A 7 11.24 12.67 10.40
N GLY A 8 10.64 13.81 10.75
CA GLY A 8 11.12 14.61 11.88
C GLY A 8 12.14 15.68 11.47
N ALA A 9 13.06 16.02 12.38
CA ALA A 9 13.98 17.15 12.23
C ALA A 9 15.47 16.75 12.30
N GLY A 10 15.80 15.48 12.05
CA GLY A 10 17.19 15.01 11.98
C GLY A 10 17.99 15.78 10.92
N GLU A 11 19.29 15.91 11.12
CA GLU A 11 20.22 16.52 10.17
C GLU A 11 21.33 15.51 9.83
N GLY A 12 21.70 15.41 8.55
CA GLY A 12 22.75 14.47 8.10
C GLY A 12 22.33 13.00 8.01
N GLY A 13 21.06 12.67 8.26
CA GLY A 13 20.52 11.32 8.07
C GLY A 13 19.13 11.14 8.67
N LEU A 14 18.42 10.08 8.26
CA LEU A 14 17.04 9.79 8.66
C LEU A 14 16.90 9.57 10.17
N ILE A 15 17.78 8.76 10.75
CA ILE A 15 17.74 8.35 12.16
C ILE A 15 18.65 9.18 13.07
N GLN A 16 19.17 10.32 12.57
CA GLN A 16 20.01 11.19 13.37
C GLN A 16 19.18 11.95 14.42
N PRO A 17 19.76 12.33 15.57
CA PRO A 17 19.07 13.14 16.57
C PRO A 17 18.45 14.40 15.95
N PRO A 18 17.25 14.81 16.40
CA PRO A 18 16.59 16.00 15.87
C PRO A 18 17.42 17.26 16.14
N ASN A 19 17.61 18.10 15.11
CA ASN A 19 18.27 19.40 15.27
C ASN A 19 17.25 20.47 15.70
N PRO A 20 17.34 21.01 16.93
CA PRO A 20 16.41 22.02 17.44
C PRO A 20 16.51 23.37 16.72
N SER A 21 17.63 23.62 16.03
CA SER A 21 17.93 24.86 15.29
C SER A 21 17.68 24.72 13.78
N ARG A 22 17.11 23.60 13.33
CA ARG A 22 16.86 23.35 11.91
C ARG A 22 15.91 24.39 11.32
N ARG A 23 16.34 25.06 10.24
CA ARG A 23 15.55 26.07 9.52
C ARG A 23 15.05 25.52 8.19
N PHE A 24 13.84 25.91 7.82
CA PHE A 24 13.21 25.53 6.55
C PHE A 24 12.96 26.78 5.72
N ARG A 25 13.13 26.67 4.39
CA ARG A 25 12.91 27.76 3.45
C ARG A 25 11.76 27.41 2.51
N LEU A 26 10.80 28.33 2.39
CA LEU A 26 9.79 28.25 1.34
C LEU A 26 10.48 28.44 -0.03
N SER A 27 10.45 27.41 -0.88
CA SER A 27 11.10 27.43 -2.19
C SER A 27 10.17 27.81 -3.34
N ARG A 28 8.85 27.56 -3.21
CA ARG A 28 7.84 27.79 -4.25
C ARG A 28 6.49 28.16 -3.64
N ALA A 29 5.80 29.12 -4.26
CA ALA A 29 4.42 29.50 -3.95
C ALA A 29 3.76 30.05 -5.23
N HIS A 30 3.59 29.18 -6.23
CA HIS A 30 3.06 29.57 -7.54
C HIS A 30 1.58 29.17 -7.67
N LEU A 31 0.82 29.98 -8.39
CA LEU A 31 -0.47 29.60 -8.94
C LEU A 31 -0.24 29.10 -10.38
N ALA A 32 -0.67 27.89 -10.68
CA ALA A 32 -0.45 27.27 -11.99
C ALA A 32 -1.71 26.56 -12.48
N ILE A 33 -1.89 26.56 -13.80
CA ILE A 33 -2.91 25.74 -14.48
C ILE A 33 -2.23 24.47 -14.98
N ASN A 34 -2.78 23.33 -14.60
CA ASN A 34 -2.22 22.04 -14.98
C ASN A 34 -2.67 21.66 -16.40
N ASN A 35 -1.72 21.39 -17.29
CA ASN A 35 -2.04 20.80 -18.59
C ASN A 35 -2.34 19.30 -18.41
N VAL A 36 -3.63 18.97 -18.40
CA VAL A 36 -4.11 17.61 -18.14
C VAL A 36 -3.59 16.63 -19.20
N THR A 37 -3.63 16.99 -20.48
CA THR A 37 -3.13 16.14 -21.57
C THR A 37 -1.64 15.84 -21.42
N ALA A 38 -0.83 16.85 -21.10
CA ALA A 38 0.60 16.65 -20.86
C ALA A 38 0.88 15.77 -19.63
N ARG A 39 0.13 15.96 -18.53
CA ARG A 39 0.25 15.10 -17.34
C ARG A 39 -0.12 13.65 -17.65
N GLU A 40 -1.21 13.43 -18.38
CA GLU A 40 -1.61 12.07 -18.76
C GLU A 40 -0.59 11.41 -19.68
N LEU A 41 -0.07 12.15 -20.67
CA LEU A 41 0.99 11.65 -21.54
C LEU A 41 2.22 11.27 -20.72
N TRP A 42 2.61 12.10 -19.75
CA TRP A 42 3.73 11.81 -18.87
C TRP A 42 3.51 10.52 -18.07
N ARG A 43 2.30 10.29 -17.54
CA ARG A 43 1.96 9.04 -16.83
C ARG A 43 2.04 7.82 -17.74
N ASP A 44 1.52 7.93 -18.95
CA ASP A 44 1.61 6.85 -19.95
C ASP A 44 3.07 6.56 -20.31
N PHE A 45 3.86 7.60 -20.55
CA PHE A 45 5.28 7.47 -20.89
C PHE A 45 6.09 6.88 -19.73
N GLU A 46 5.78 7.22 -18.48
CA GLU A 46 6.39 6.57 -17.30
C GLU A 46 6.17 5.05 -17.30
N ILE A 47 4.96 4.58 -17.62
CA ILE A 47 4.65 3.15 -17.71
C ILE A 47 5.39 2.50 -18.88
N ILE A 48 5.32 3.09 -20.07
CA ILE A 48 6.01 2.56 -21.26
C ILE A 48 7.51 2.48 -21.01
N ARG A 49 8.12 3.52 -20.44
CA ARG A 49 9.54 3.52 -20.08
C ARG A 49 9.85 2.48 -19.00
N GLY A 50 9.00 2.33 -17.99
CA GLY A 50 9.14 1.25 -17.00
C GLY A 50 9.11 -0.14 -17.64
N MET A 51 8.26 -0.36 -18.66
CA MET A 51 8.26 -1.61 -19.41
C MET A 51 9.54 -1.84 -20.21
N VAL A 52 10.18 -0.78 -20.72
CA VAL A 52 11.49 -0.88 -21.37
C VAL A 52 12.58 -1.27 -20.37
N ASP A 53 12.56 -0.64 -19.19
CA ASP A 53 13.59 -0.82 -18.17
C ASP A 53 13.47 -2.18 -17.46
N ASP A 54 12.23 -2.64 -17.21
CA ASP A 54 11.96 -3.74 -16.26
C ASP A 54 11.52 -5.06 -16.92
N LEU A 55 11.04 -5.07 -18.18
CA LEU A 55 10.74 -6.34 -18.86
C LEU A 55 12.03 -7.04 -19.30
N PRO A 56 12.00 -8.38 -19.46
CA PRO A 56 13.15 -9.11 -19.99
C PRO A 56 13.63 -8.53 -21.33
N VAL A 57 14.95 -8.42 -21.50
CA VAL A 57 15.59 -7.80 -22.68
C VAL A 57 15.11 -8.40 -24.01
N ASN A 58 14.83 -9.70 -24.02
CA ASN A 58 14.37 -10.43 -25.21
C ASN A 58 12.83 -10.51 -25.33
N SER A 59 12.09 -9.77 -24.50
CA SER A 59 10.62 -9.76 -24.57
C SER A 59 10.16 -8.93 -25.77
N GLN A 60 9.26 -9.51 -26.57
CA GLN A 60 8.63 -8.80 -27.68
C GLN A 60 7.96 -7.51 -27.19
N ARG A 61 7.31 -7.57 -26.03
CA ARG A 61 6.60 -6.43 -25.46
C ARG A 61 7.53 -5.30 -25.01
N GLY A 62 8.69 -5.61 -24.43
CA GLY A 62 9.71 -4.60 -24.11
C GLY A 62 10.24 -3.91 -25.37
N ALA A 63 10.50 -4.66 -26.45
CA ALA A 63 10.94 -4.09 -27.73
C ALA A 63 9.86 -3.18 -28.38
N GLN A 64 8.59 -3.58 -28.30
CA GLN A 64 7.46 -2.74 -28.73
C GLN A 64 7.34 -1.47 -27.88
N ALA A 65 7.46 -1.58 -26.55
CA ALA A 65 7.46 -0.44 -25.65
C ALA A 65 8.56 0.57 -26.01
N LEU A 66 9.78 0.09 -26.29
CA LEU A 66 10.90 0.93 -26.71
C LEU A 66 10.61 1.65 -28.03
N THR A 67 10.03 0.92 -28.99
CA THR A 67 9.65 1.49 -30.29
C THR A 67 8.64 2.62 -30.11
N VAL A 68 7.60 2.40 -29.30
CA VAL A 68 6.57 3.40 -29.03
C VAL A 68 7.12 4.57 -28.23
N ALA A 69 7.99 4.34 -27.25
CA ALA A 69 8.67 5.41 -26.51
C ALA A 69 9.48 6.32 -27.44
N ASN A 70 10.23 5.74 -28.37
CA ASN A 70 10.97 6.50 -29.39
C ASN A 70 10.02 7.29 -30.31
N GLN A 71 8.91 6.71 -30.72
CA GLN A 71 7.90 7.40 -31.53
C GLN A 71 7.28 8.58 -30.77
N ILE A 72 6.98 8.42 -29.48
CA ILE A 72 6.49 9.51 -28.63
C ILE A 72 7.53 10.63 -28.56
N CYS A 73 8.79 10.32 -28.28
CA CYS A 73 9.87 11.31 -28.21
C CYS A 73 10.07 12.05 -29.54
N ASN A 74 10.00 11.35 -30.67
CA ASN A 74 10.15 11.94 -32.00
C ASN A 74 8.95 12.78 -32.43
N THR A 75 7.77 12.49 -31.89
CA THR A 75 6.51 13.21 -32.20
C THR A 75 6.32 14.42 -31.30
N PHE A 76 6.80 14.36 -30.05
CA PHE A 76 6.61 15.42 -29.08
C PHE A 76 7.36 16.68 -29.49
N ASP A 77 6.60 17.76 -29.66
CA ASP A 77 7.13 19.10 -29.89
C ASP A 77 6.64 20.01 -28.76
N ARG A 78 7.60 20.64 -28.07
CA ARG A 78 7.32 21.55 -26.95
C ARG A 78 6.49 22.76 -27.40
N ASP A 79 6.66 23.20 -28.64
CA ASP A 79 6.06 24.42 -29.16
C ASP A 79 4.74 24.16 -29.91
N ASP A 80 4.38 22.89 -30.15
CA ASP A 80 3.09 22.48 -30.74
C ASP A 80 2.24 21.65 -29.77
N VAL A 81 1.16 22.25 -29.27
CA VAL A 81 0.20 21.60 -28.38
C VAL A 81 -0.50 20.40 -29.04
N LYS A 82 -0.65 20.39 -30.37
CA LYS A 82 -1.27 19.26 -31.09
C LYS A 82 -0.39 18.01 -31.07
N SER A 83 0.92 18.18 -30.90
CA SER A 83 1.85 17.06 -30.73
C SER A 83 1.48 16.20 -29.51
N LEU A 84 0.94 16.81 -28.44
CA LEU A 84 0.48 16.08 -27.25
C LEU A 84 -0.60 15.06 -27.58
N ASP A 85 -1.60 15.44 -28.38
CA ASP A 85 -2.70 14.55 -28.75
C ASP A 85 -2.22 13.39 -29.63
N ALA A 86 -1.29 13.67 -30.55
CA ALA A 86 -0.64 12.64 -31.35
C ALA A 86 0.16 11.65 -30.48
N CYS A 87 0.96 12.15 -29.54
CA CYS A 87 1.67 11.32 -28.56
C CYS A 87 0.71 10.50 -27.68
N ARG A 88 -0.41 11.08 -27.25
CA ARG A 88 -1.45 10.35 -26.47
C ARG A 88 -2.10 9.24 -27.30
N ALA A 89 -2.31 9.45 -28.60
CA ALA A 89 -2.84 8.43 -29.48
C ALA A 89 -1.88 7.24 -29.59
N LEU A 90 -0.58 7.51 -29.77
CA LEU A 90 0.47 6.47 -29.77
C LEU A 90 0.51 5.70 -28.45
N SER A 91 0.52 6.41 -27.32
CA SER A 91 0.61 5.77 -26.00
C SER A 91 -0.63 4.91 -25.69
N LYS A 92 -1.84 5.41 -25.99
CA LYS A 92 -3.08 4.66 -25.79
C LYS A 92 -3.17 3.44 -26.70
N ALA A 93 -2.77 3.54 -27.96
CA ALA A 93 -2.77 2.39 -28.88
C ALA A 93 -1.89 1.25 -28.37
N PHE A 94 -0.79 1.57 -27.69
CA PHE A 94 0.06 0.58 -27.04
C PHE A 94 -0.56 0.06 -25.73
N LEU A 95 -0.91 0.94 -24.80
CA LEU A 95 -1.34 0.57 -23.44
C LEU A 95 -2.73 -0.09 -23.37
N ASN A 96 -3.62 0.17 -24.33
CA ASN A 96 -4.98 -0.42 -24.34
C ASN A 96 -5.02 -1.89 -24.83
N GLN A 97 -3.87 -2.50 -25.11
CA GLN A 97 -3.80 -3.92 -25.43
C GLN A 97 -3.84 -4.70 -24.10
N GLY A 98 -4.91 -5.47 -23.89
CA GLY A 98 -5.18 -6.15 -22.61
C GLY A 98 -4.29 -7.37 -22.36
N SER A 99 -4.05 -7.66 -21.08
CA SER A 99 -3.35 -8.86 -20.62
C SER A 99 -4.21 -10.13 -20.81
N ALA A 100 -3.57 -11.29 -20.80
CA ALA A 100 -4.27 -12.58 -20.81
C ALA A 100 -5.19 -12.74 -19.59
N SER A 101 -6.30 -13.47 -19.76
CA SER A 101 -7.23 -13.77 -18.67
C SER A 101 -6.62 -14.63 -17.57
N THR A 102 -5.55 -15.36 -17.88
CA THR A 102 -4.76 -16.21 -16.97
C THR A 102 -3.62 -15.46 -16.27
N SER A 103 -3.38 -14.19 -16.62
CA SER A 103 -2.33 -13.39 -15.98
C SER A 103 -2.56 -13.25 -14.47
N HIS A 104 -1.45 -13.30 -13.72
CA HIS A 104 -1.40 -13.06 -12.27
C HIS A 104 -2.13 -11.77 -11.91
N VAL A 105 -2.87 -11.79 -10.80
CA VAL A 105 -3.69 -10.67 -10.37
C VAL A 105 -3.17 -10.08 -9.06
N ILE A 106 -2.79 -8.81 -9.11
CA ILE A 106 -2.29 -8.06 -7.97
C ILE A 106 -3.42 -7.21 -7.40
N THR A 107 -3.75 -7.41 -6.13
CA THR A 107 -4.66 -6.55 -5.39
C THR A 107 -3.88 -5.36 -4.82
N ALA A 108 -4.00 -4.20 -5.43
CA ALA A 108 -3.41 -2.96 -4.97
C ALA A 108 -4.24 -2.35 -3.84
N VAL A 109 -3.59 -2.10 -2.70
CA VAL A 109 -4.21 -1.55 -1.50
C VAL A 109 -3.46 -0.29 -1.11
N GLY A 110 -4.12 0.86 -1.20
CA GLY A 110 -3.56 2.12 -0.73
C GLY A 110 -3.42 2.06 0.78
N ASN A 111 -2.27 2.40 1.32
CA ASN A 111 -2.06 2.42 2.77
C ASN A 111 -1.20 3.62 3.19
N CYS A 112 -1.29 3.95 4.47
CA CYS A 112 -0.51 5.01 5.08
C CYS A 112 -0.06 4.52 6.46
N HIS A 113 1.04 3.78 6.50
CA HIS A 113 1.69 3.50 7.78
C HIS A 113 2.10 4.82 8.45
N ILE A 114 1.74 4.98 9.73
CA ILE A 114 2.14 6.14 10.53
C ILE A 114 2.64 5.60 11.86
N ASP A 115 3.95 5.71 12.06
CA ASP A 115 4.54 5.42 13.37
C ASP A 115 3.95 6.36 14.40
N THR A 116 3.40 5.75 15.46
CA THR A 116 2.67 6.50 16.46
C THR A 116 3.61 7.43 17.24
N ALA A 117 4.86 7.00 17.47
CA ALA A 117 5.97 7.86 17.83
C ALA A 117 7.29 7.17 17.43
N TRP A 118 7.99 7.73 16.43
CA TRP A 118 9.31 7.26 16.02
C TRP A 118 10.33 8.40 16.09
N LEU A 119 10.31 9.31 15.13
CA LEU A 119 11.20 10.48 15.06
C LEU A 119 10.49 11.79 15.41
N TRP A 120 9.31 11.69 16.03
CA TRP A 120 8.46 12.81 16.45
C TRP A 120 7.59 12.42 17.64
N PRO A 121 7.10 13.39 18.45
CA PRO A 121 6.20 13.12 19.58
C PRO A 121 4.77 12.80 19.12
N PHE A 122 3.97 12.19 20.01
CA PHE A 122 2.56 11.88 19.73
C PHE A 122 1.73 13.07 19.21
N ASP A 123 2.02 14.29 19.68
CA ASP A 123 1.32 15.50 19.23
C ASP A 123 1.55 15.83 17.75
N GLU A 124 2.67 15.39 17.18
CA GLU A 124 2.88 15.46 15.74
C GLU A 124 2.08 14.36 15.01
N THR A 125 2.01 13.15 15.56
CA THR A 125 1.20 12.06 14.98
C THR A 125 -0.27 12.45 14.86
N LYS A 126 -0.85 13.06 15.89
CA LYS A 126 -2.24 13.56 15.85
C LYS A 126 -2.49 14.46 14.63
N ARG A 127 -1.52 15.32 14.28
CA ARG A 127 -1.57 16.21 13.09
C ARG A 127 -1.24 15.46 11.78
N LYS A 128 -0.36 14.45 11.82
CA LYS A 128 -0.02 13.60 10.67
C LYS A 128 -1.20 12.73 10.23
N VAL A 129 -1.93 12.15 11.17
CA VAL A 129 -3.17 11.39 10.91
C VAL A 129 -4.18 12.28 10.19
N ALA A 130 -4.48 13.45 10.76
CA ALA A 130 -5.46 14.37 10.18
C ALA A 130 -5.09 14.82 8.77
N ARG A 131 -3.84 15.26 8.54
CA ARG A 131 -3.42 15.74 7.21
C ARG A 131 -3.39 14.60 6.18
N SER A 132 -2.96 13.41 6.59
CA SER A 132 -2.85 12.26 5.69
C SER A 132 -4.24 11.80 5.29
N TRP A 133 -5.11 11.50 6.25
CA TRP A 133 -6.42 10.92 5.95
C TRP A 133 -7.37 11.92 5.31
N SER A 134 -7.24 13.22 5.58
CA SER A 134 -7.96 14.25 4.80
C SER A 134 -7.56 14.21 3.32
N THR A 135 -6.27 14.03 3.03
CA THR A 135 -5.78 13.90 1.65
C THR A 135 -6.33 12.64 0.99
N GLN A 136 -6.34 11.52 1.72
CA GLN A 136 -6.84 10.24 1.21
C GLN A 136 -8.36 10.26 0.97
N VAL A 137 -9.14 10.93 1.83
CA VAL A 137 -10.58 11.16 1.59
C VAL A 137 -10.80 11.92 0.28
N ARG A 138 -10.02 12.97 -0.02
CA ARG A 138 -10.12 13.69 -1.29
C ARG A 138 -9.73 12.83 -2.50
N LEU A 139 -8.76 11.94 -2.34
CA LEU A 139 -8.42 10.97 -3.40
C LEU A 139 -9.57 9.97 -3.63
N LEU A 140 -10.22 9.49 -2.57
CA LEU A 140 -11.39 8.61 -2.69
C LEU A 140 -12.54 9.28 -3.44
N GLU A 141 -12.73 10.59 -3.28
CA GLU A 141 -13.72 11.37 -4.04
C GLU A 141 -13.36 11.49 -5.53
N GLN A 142 -12.07 11.61 -5.85
CA GLN A 142 -11.60 11.83 -7.23
C GLN A 142 -11.45 10.54 -8.04
N TYR A 143 -11.12 9.43 -7.40
CA TYR A 143 -10.79 8.17 -8.05
C TYR A 143 -11.73 7.07 -7.57
N PRO A 144 -12.81 6.72 -8.31
CA PRO A 144 -13.83 5.76 -7.83
C PRO A 144 -13.31 4.36 -7.51
N GLU A 145 -12.26 3.92 -8.18
CA GLU A 145 -11.67 2.58 -7.99
C GLU A 145 -10.72 2.52 -6.79
N PHE A 146 -10.23 3.68 -6.31
CA PHE A 146 -9.26 3.74 -5.23
C PHE A 146 -9.83 3.19 -3.91
N THR A 147 -9.07 2.33 -3.24
CA THR A 147 -9.30 1.86 -1.86
C THR A 147 -8.12 2.25 -0.97
N PHE A 148 -8.42 2.57 0.29
CA PHE A 148 -7.42 3.01 1.25
C PHE A 148 -7.62 2.31 2.60
N ALA A 149 -6.57 1.72 3.16
CA ALA A 149 -6.59 1.02 4.44
C ALA A 149 -5.79 1.76 5.52
N ALA A 150 -6.29 1.74 6.76
CA ALA A 150 -5.62 2.28 7.94
C ALA A 150 -5.88 1.41 9.18
N SER A 151 -4.85 1.17 9.99
CA SER A 151 -4.78 0.06 10.96
C SER A 151 -5.04 0.45 12.42
N GLN A 152 -4.46 1.55 12.90
CA GLN A 152 -4.32 1.81 14.34
C GLN A 152 -5.56 2.49 14.94
N ALA A 153 -6.36 1.79 15.76
CA ALA A 153 -7.56 2.35 16.37
C ALA A 153 -7.29 3.60 17.24
N GLN A 154 -6.12 3.68 17.90
CA GLN A 154 -5.70 4.86 18.65
C GLN A 154 -5.62 6.12 17.78
N GLN A 155 -5.23 5.98 16.51
CA GLN A 155 -5.16 7.10 15.57
C GLN A 155 -6.56 7.55 15.13
N PHE A 156 -7.48 6.60 14.91
CA PHE A 156 -8.89 6.93 14.68
C PHE A 156 -9.50 7.66 15.89
N LYS A 157 -9.18 7.23 17.12
CA LYS A 157 -9.63 7.92 18.33
C LYS A 157 -9.12 9.37 18.37
N TRP A 158 -7.84 9.60 18.10
CA TRP A 158 -7.30 10.97 18.05
C TRP A 158 -7.93 11.81 16.94
N LEU A 159 -8.18 11.23 15.77
CA LEU A 159 -8.87 11.94 14.69
C LEU A 159 -10.29 12.32 15.11
N LYS A 160 -11.03 11.40 15.74
CA LYS A 160 -12.38 11.65 16.26
C LYS A 160 -12.41 12.76 17.31
N GLU A 161 -11.42 12.78 18.20
CA GLU A 161 -11.35 13.75 19.31
C GLU A 161 -10.93 15.15 18.84
N LEU A 162 -10.01 15.25 17.88
CA LEU A 162 -9.39 16.52 17.48
C LEU A 162 -9.90 17.09 16.16
N TYR A 163 -10.40 16.23 15.26
CA TYR A 163 -10.85 16.57 13.91
C TYR A 163 -12.15 15.82 13.56
N PRO A 164 -13.25 16.05 14.33
CA PRO A 164 -14.48 15.26 14.21
C PRO A 164 -15.11 15.29 12.81
N GLU A 165 -14.99 16.41 12.07
CA GLU A 165 -15.48 16.52 10.70
C GLU A 165 -14.75 15.56 9.73
N VAL A 166 -13.43 15.44 9.87
CA VAL A 166 -12.63 14.51 9.06
C VAL A 166 -12.98 13.07 9.44
N PHE A 167 -13.19 12.80 10.73
CA PHE A 167 -13.64 11.48 11.18
C PHE A 167 -15.00 11.09 10.58
N GLN A 168 -15.96 12.01 10.49
CA GLN A 168 -17.25 11.76 9.84
C GLN A 168 -17.08 11.45 8.34
N GLN A 169 -16.20 12.16 7.64
CA GLN A 169 -15.89 11.86 6.24
C GLN A 169 -15.25 10.47 6.08
N VAL A 170 -14.35 10.09 6.98
CA VAL A 170 -13.76 8.75 7.04
C VAL A 170 -14.85 7.69 7.29
N GLN A 171 -15.79 7.93 8.20
CA GLN A 171 -16.91 7.03 8.45
C GLN A 171 -17.80 6.86 7.21
N ALA A 172 -18.11 7.95 6.49
CA ALA A 172 -18.86 7.90 5.24
C ALA A 172 -18.14 7.05 4.18
N LYS A 173 -16.84 7.27 3.97
CA LYS A 173 -16.02 6.46 3.05
C LYS A 173 -15.84 5.01 3.49
N ALA A 174 -15.91 4.74 4.79
CA ALA A 174 -15.91 3.38 5.31
C ALA A 174 -17.25 2.66 5.12
N GLN A 175 -18.38 3.37 5.21
CA GLN A 175 -19.69 2.83 4.86
C GLN A 175 -19.78 2.50 3.36
N GLU A 176 -19.15 3.30 2.50
CA GLU A 176 -18.97 3.02 1.07
C GLU A 176 -18.04 1.82 0.80
N GLY A 177 -17.31 1.31 1.81
CA GLY A 177 -16.35 0.21 1.65
C GLY A 177 -15.01 0.62 1.02
N ARG A 178 -14.71 1.91 0.94
CA ARG A 178 -13.54 2.42 0.19
C ARG A 178 -12.42 2.97 1.09
N PHE A 179 -12.78 3.42 2.29
CA PHE A 179 -11.84 3.57 3.41
C PHE A 179 -11.99 2.36 4.31
N ILE A 180 -10.95 1.57 4.51
CA ILE A 180 -11.00 0.26 5.15
C ILE A 180 -10.30 0.36 6.52
N PRO A 181 -11.06 0.44 7.63
CA PRO A 181 -10.49 0.22 8.95
C PRO A 181 -10.03 -1.24 9.05
N ILE A 182 -8.72 -1.44 9.19
CA ILE A 182 -8.08 -2.76 9.20
C ILE A 182 -7.26 -2.95 10.48
N GLY A 183 -6.63 -4.12 10.66
CA GLY A 183 -5.71 -4.37 11.76
C GLY A 183 -6.38 -4.90 13.02
N GLY A 184 -7.51 -4.32 13.44
CA GLY A 184 -8.26 -4.82 14.60
C GLY A 184 -7.56 -4.62 15.96
N THR A 185 -6.46 -3.87 16.01
CA THR A 185 -5.67 -3.62 17.22
C THR A 185 -5.67 -2.14 17.62
N TRP A 186 -5.28 -1.86 18.87
CA TRP A 186 -5.22 -0.49 19.36
C TRP A 186 -4.09 0.31 18.70
N VAL A 187 -2.90 -0.29 18.62
CA VAL A 187 -1.77 0.18 17.81
C VAL A 187 -1.18 -0.99 17.02
N GLU A 188 -0.29 -0.68 16.08
CA GLU A 188 0.63 -1.66 15.51
C GLU A 188 1.73 -1.89 16.56
N MET A 189 1.59 -2.95 17.35
CA MET A 189 2.43 -3.22 18.51
C MET A 189 3.62 -4.13 18.19
N ASP A 190 4.68 -4.01 18.98
CA ASP A 190 5.66 -5.10 19.06
C ASP A 190 5.02 -6.38 19.61
N CYS A 191 5.50 -7.52 19.12
CA CYS A 191 4.90 -8.82 19.38
C CYS A 191 5.79 -9.75 20.23
N ASN A 192 6.95 -9.25 20.71
CA ASN A 192 7.92 -10.04 21.45
C ASN A 192 8.00 -9.62 22.93
N MET A 193 8.02 -8.31 23.18
CA MET A 193 8.22 -7.73 24.51
C MET A 193 6.96 -7.75 25.38
N PRO A 194 5.75 -7.44 24.86
CA PRO A 194 4.55 -7.43 25.69
C PRO A 194 4.15 -8.83 26.17
N SER A 195 3.53 -8.90 27.35
CA SER A 195 2.92 -10.15 27.82
C SER A 195 1.72 -10.56 26.96
N GLY A 196 1.32 -11.83 27.03
CA GLY A 196 0.14 -12.32 26.32
C GLY A 196 -1.13 -11.52 26.65
N GLU A 197 -1.35 -11.15 27.92
CA GLU A 197 -2.47 -10.28 28.30
C GLU A 197 -2.40 -8.91 27.62
N ALA A 198 -1.22 -8.31 27.52
CA ALA A 198 -1.06 -7.03 26.82
C ALA A 198 -1.43 -7.16 25.33
N LEU A 199 -1.04 -8.25 24.66
CA LEU A 199 -1.44 -8.54 23.28
C LEU A 199 -2.96 -8.71 23.18
N VAL A 200 -3.59 -9.48 24.07
CA VAL A 200 -5.06 -9.63 24.11
C VAL A 200 -5.74 -8.27 24.26
N ARG A 201 -5.23 -7.37 25.10
CA ARG A 201 -5.78 -6.01 25.26
C ARG A 201 -5.68 -5.19 23.98
N GLN A 202 -4.61 -5.33 23.19
CA GLN A 202 -4.49 -4.64 21.89
C GLN A 202 -5.67 -5.00 20.99
N PHE A 203 -5.97 -6.29 20.83
CA PHE A 203 -7.11 -6.76 20.03
C PHE A 203 -8.45 -6.36 20.64
N MET A 204 -8.61 -6.54 21.96
CA MET A 204 -9.86 -6.21 22.64
C MET A 204 -10.24 -4.73 22.47
N PHE A 205 -9.29 -3.82 22.68
CA PHE A 205 -9.54 -2.39 22.53
C PHE A 205 -9.73 -1.98 21.06
N GLY A 206 -8.91 -2.54 20.14
CA GLY A 206 -9.03 -2.27 18.71
C GLY A 206 -10.37 -2.72 18.13
N GLN A 207 -10.71 -4.00 18.31
CA GLN A 207 -11.97 -4.56 17.83
C GLN A 207 -13.19 -3.83 18.40
N ARG A 208 -13.22 -3.57 19.71
CA ARG A 208 -14.32 -2.83 20.35
C ARG A 208 -14.47 -1.42 19.79
N PHE A 209 -13.36 -0.74 19.47
CA PHE A 209 -13.40 0.58 18.86
C PHE A 209 -13.99 0.52 17.44
N PHE A 210 -13.50 -0.40 16.60
CA PHE A 210 -13.99 -0.53 15.22
C PHE A 210 -15.45 -0.97 15.17
N GLU A 211 -15.86 -1.92 16.00
CA GLU A 211 -17.25 -2.36 16.11
C GLU A 211 -18.17 -1.20 16.52
N LYS A 212 -17.77 -0.42 17.54
CA LYS A 212 -18.55 0.72 18.02
C LYS A 212 -18.70 1.84 16.97
N HIS A 213 -17.65 2.12 16.20
CA HIS A 213 -17.60 3.32 15.36
C HIS A 213 -17.83 3.06 13.87
N PHE A 214 -17.66 1.82 13.42
CA PHE A 214 -17.81 1.41 12.01
C PHE A 214 -18.77 0.23 11.84
N GLY A 215 -19.31 -0.32 12.94
CA GLY A 215 -20.33 -1.38 12.92
C GLY A 215 -19.79 -2.76 12.51
N LYS A 216 -18.48 -2.93 12.40
CA LYS A 216 -17.83 -4.18 11.97
C LYS A 216 -16.55 -4.42 12.74
N ARG A 217 -16.23 -5.70 12.97
CA ARG A 217 -14.92 -6.15 13.46
C ARG A 217 -13.99 -6.41 12.27
N CYS A 218 -12.71 -6.17 12.46
CA CYS A 218 -11.70 -6.45 11.43
C CYS A 218 -11.44 -7.97 11.37
N LYS A 219 -11.30 -8.53 10.16
CA LYS A 219 -10.93 -9.95 9.96
C LYS A 219 -9.43 -10.17 9.74
N VAL A 220 -8.73 -9.11 9.30
CA VAL A 220 -7.31 -9.10 8.94
C VAL A 220 -6.51 -8.38 10.01
N PHE A 221 -5.61 -9.11 10.67
CA PHE A 221 -4.58 -8.53 11.53
C PHE A 221 -3.49 -7.93 10.63
N TRP A 222 -3.17 -6.67 10.83
CA TRP A 222 -2.36 -5.88 9.91
C TRP A 222 -1.17 -5.31 10.64
N LEU A 223 0.00 -5.88 10.37
CA LEU A 223 1.22 -5.56 11.10
C LEU A 223 2.44 -5.55 10.15
N PRO A 224 2.50 -4.62 9.19
CA PRO A 224 3.55 -4.57 8.19
C PRO A 224 4.95 -4.36 8.80
N ASP A 225 5.04 -3.60 9.89
CA ASP A 225 6.30 -3.00 10.37
C ASP A 225 6.75 -3.49 11.76
N THR A 226 6.42 -4.72 12.14
CA THR A 226 6.83 -5.27 13.44
C THR A 226 8.10 -6.12 13.37
N PHE A 227 8.95 -5.99 14.38
CA PHE A 227 10.27 -6.61 14.46
C PHE A 227 10.21 -8.00 15.11
N GLY A 228 9.56 -8.94 14.43
CA GLY A 228 9.43 -10.32 14.88
C GLY A 228 8.06 -10.62 15.51
N TYR A 229 7.70 -11.90 15.54
CA TYR A 229 6.34 -12.34 15.84
C TYR A 229 6.39 -13.52 16.81
N SER A 230 5.64 -13.47 17.91
CA SER A 230 5.60 -14.59 18.85
C SER A 230 4.77 -15.76 18.32
N ALA A 231 5.21 -16.97 18.65
CA ALA A 231 4.62 -18.24 18.24
C ALA A 231 3.14 -18.43 18.63
N GLN A 232 2.64 -17.66 19.61
CA GLN A 232 1.27 -17.78 20.11
C GLN A 232 0.29 -16.78 19.49
N LEU A 233 0.78 -15.87 18.64
CA LEU A 233 -0.08 -14.88 17.98
C LEU A 233 -1.22 -15.50 17.17
N PRO A 234 -1.06 -16.61 16.42
CA PRO A 234 -2.18 -17.22 15.70
C PRO A 234 -3.37 -17.53 16.61
N GLN A 235 -3.12 -18.08 17.80
CA GLN A 235 -4.16 -18.35 18.78
C GLN A 235 -4.88 -17.07 19.23
N ILE A 236 -4.13 -16.02 19.57
CA ILE A 236 -4.69 -14.74 20.02
C ILE A 236 -5.52 -14.09 18.90
N VAL A 237 -5.01 -14.09 17.68
CA VAL A 237 -5.70 -13.56 16.49
C VAL A 237 -7.01 -14.31 16.27
N ARG A 238 -7.02 -15.64 16.39
CA ARG A 238 -8.26 -16.45 16.32
C ARG A 238 -9.25 -16.13 17.43
N GLN A 239 -8.79 -15.97 18.67
CA GLN A 239 -9.64 -15.59 19.81
C GLN A 239 -10.21 -14.17 19.67
N ALA A 240 -9.53 -13.30 18.92
CA ALA A 240 -10.01 -11.97 18.54
C ALA A 240 -11.03 -11.98 17.38
N ASP A 241 -11.48 -13.15 16.94
CA ASP A 241 -12.39 -13.37 15.80
C ASP A 241 -11.80 -12.89 14.46
N MET A 242 -10.49 -13.04 14.32
CA MET A 242 -9.74 -12.70 13.11
C MET A 242 -9.18 -13.97 12.49
N ARG A 243 -9.06 -14.01 11.16
CA ARG A 243 -8.68 -15.23 10.43
C ARG A 243 -7.45 -15.05 9.55
N TYR A 244 -7.11 -13.79 9.28
CA TYR A 244 -6.11 -13.41 8.29
C TYR A 244 -5.02 -12.55 8.94
N PHE A 245 -3.81 -12.64 8.42
CA PHE A 245 -2.67 -11.88 8.91
C PHE A 245 -1.84 -11.31 7.75
N PHE A 246 -1.58 -10.01 7.79
CA PHE A 246 -0.69 -9.32 6.87
C PHE A 246 0.56 -8.82 7.60
N THR A 247 1.72 -9.08 7.03
CA THR A 247 3.01 -8.53 7.49
C THR A 247 3.95 -8.26 6.31
N GLN A 248 4.95 -7.41 6.50
CA GLN A 248 6.00 -7.20 5.51
C GLN A 248 7.40 -7.53 6.05
N LYS A 249 7.64 -7.32 7.34
CA LYS A 249 9.01 -7.24 7.87
C LYS A 249 9.85 -8.52 7.77
N LEU A 250 9.21 -9.68 7.65
CA LEU A 250 9.89 -10.95 7.43
C LEU A 250 10.58 -11.05 6.04
N SER A 251 10.21 -10.21 5.07
CA SER A 251 10.93 -10.17 3.78
C SER A 251 12.32 -9.52 3.90
N TRP A 252 12.59 -8.80 4.99
CA TRP A 252 13.82 -8.03 5.20
C TRP A 252 14.94 -8.84 5.88
N ASN A 253 14.75 -10.15 6.05
CA ASN A 253 15.81 -11.02 6.56
C ASN A 253 17.04 -10.97 5.65
N ASN A 254 18.20 -10.68 6.26
CA ASN A 254 19.50 -10.59 5.60
C ASN A 254 20.23 -11.94 5.55
N ILE A 255 19.95 -12.86 6.48
CA ILE A 255 20.57 -14.19 6.56
C ILE A 255 19.70 -15.21 5.80
N ASN A 256 18.49 -15.47 6.30
CA ASN A 256 17.60 -16.49 5.75
C ASN A 256 16.37 -15.84 5.12
N LYS A 257 16.25 -15.94 3.80
CA LYS A 257 15.02 -15.53 3.12
C LYS A 257 13.88 -16.45 3.57
N PHE A 258 12.79 -15.85 4.06
CA PHE A 258 11.62 -16.61 4.50
C PHE A 258 11.08 -17.44 3.32
N PRO A 259 10.72 -18.72 3.50
CA PRO A 259 10.46 -19.61 2.37
C PRO A 259 9.14 -19.34 1.65
N ASN A 260 8.19 -18.65 2.27
CA ASN A 260 6.85 -18.44 1.72
C ASN A 260 6.49 -16.95 1.61
N THR A 261 5.39 -16.69 0.93
CA THR A 261 4.72 -15.40 0.74
C THR A 261 3.30 -15.49 1.26
N THR A 262 2.59 -16.57 0.91
CA THR A 262 1.21 -16.90 1.30
C THR A 262 1.22 -18.28 1.95
N PHE A 263 0.82 -18.38 3.22
CA PHE A 263 0.92 -19.63 3.99
C PHE A 263 -0.02 -19.61 5.19
N TYR A 264 -0.33 -20.78 5.73
CA TYR A 264 -0.97 -20.87 7.03
C TYR A 264 0.07 -20.76 8.14
N TRP A 265 -0.11 -19.81 9.04
CA TRP A 265 0.70 -19.72 10.25
C TRP A 265 -0.03 -20.40 11.40
N GLU A 266 0.55 -21.48 11.93
CA GLU A 266 0.03 -22.31 13.01
C GLU A 266 0.71 -21.97 14.32
N GLY A 267 -0.09 -21.59 15.33
CA GLY A 267 0.39 -21.30 16.68
C GLY A 267 0.70 -22.57 17.47
N LEU A 268 1.23 -22.42 18.68
CA LEU A 268 1.66 -23.56 19.52
C LEU A 268 0.52 -24.52 19.88
N ASP A 269 -0.73 -24.06 19.86
CA ASP A 269 -1.94 -24.84 20.14
C ASP A 269 -2.57 -25.48 18.89
N GLY A 270 -2.03 -25.22 17.70
CA GLY A 270 -2.60 -25.67 16.42
C GLY A 270 -3.59 -24.68 15.79
N SER A 271 -3.89 -23.54 16.42
CA SER A 271 -4.71 -22.48 15.81
C SER A 271 -4.00 -21.90 14.58
N ARG A 272 -4.72 -21.72 13.47
CA ARG A 272 -4.13 -21.24 12.19
C ARG A 272 -4.71 -19.92 11.71
N VAL A 273 -3.85 -19.07 11.16
CA VAL A 273 -4.24 -17.85 10.44
C VAL A 273 -3.61 -17.83 9.05
N LEU A 274 -4.40 -17.48 8.02
CA LEU A 274 -3.86 -17.35 6.66
C LEU A 274 -3.05 -16.06 6.58
N THR A 275 -1.77 -16.20 6.29
CA THR A 275 -0.79 -15.13 6.32
C THR A 275 -0.34 -14.78 4.91
N HIS A 276 -0.19 -13.48 4.62
CA HIS A 276 0.37 -12.99 3.37
C HIS A 276 1.38 -11.88 3.62
N MET A 277 2.43 -11.85 2.80
CA MET A 277 3.41 -10.77 2.71
C MET A 277 3.44 -10.25 1.27
N ALA A 278 3.47 -8.93 1.08
CA ALA A 278 3.53 -8.40 -0.27
C ALA A 278 4.88 -8.79 -0.93
N PRO A 279 4.88 -9.46 -2.09
CA PRO A 279 6.12 -9.90 -2.73
C PRO A 279 7.00 -8.74 -3.24
N SER A 280 6.43 -7.54 -3.38
CA SER A 280 7.19 -6.30 -3.65
C SER A 280 8.19 -5.91 -2.54
N GLU A 281 8.18 -6.62 -1.41
CA GLU A 281 9.08 -6.45 -0.26
C GLU A 281 8.97 -5.09 0.45
N THR A 282 7.88 -4.35 0.20
CA THR A 282 7.62 -3.03 0.79
C THR A 282 6.12 -2.84 1.02
N TYR A 283 5.76 -2.07 2.05
CA TYR A 283 4.42 -1.53 2.22
C TYR A 283 4.29 -0.08 1.69
N ALA A 284 5.38 0.47 1.13
CA ALA A 284 5.46 1.84 0.65
C ALA A 284 5.72 1.92 -0.88
N ALA A 285 5.14 0.99 -1.64
CA ALA A 285 5.30 0.96 -3.09
C ALA A 285 4.80 2.25 -3.75
N GLN A 286 5.38 2.60 -4.90
CA GLN A 286 5.09 3.83 -5.65
C GLN A 286 4.20 3.59 -6.89
N GLY A 287 3.82 2.34 -7.15
CA GLY A 287 3.01 1.93 -8.30
C GLY A 287 3.81 1.88 -9.59
N ASN A 288 5.09 1.51 -9.51
CA ASN A 288 5.97 1.40 -10.67
C ASN A 288 5.86 0.01 -11.33
N VAL A 289 6.26 -0.08 -12.61
CA VAL A 289 6.27 -1.34 -13.37
C VAL A 289 7.13 -2.41 -12.68
N SER A 290 8.36 -2.07 -12.26
CA SER A 290 9.22 -2.95 -11.46
C SER A 290 8.55 -3.53 -10.21
N GLU A 291 7.73 -2.76 -9.50
CA GLU A 291 7.06 -3.24 -8.28
C GLU A 291 5.92 -4.22 -8.61
N VAL A 292 5.22 -3.99 -9.71
CA VAL A 292 4.21 -4.91 -10.25
C VAL A 292 4.86 -6.21 -10.72
N ILE A 293 5.98 -6.15 -11.43
CA ILE A 293 6.74 -7.33 -11.86
C ILE A 293 7.26 -8.12 -10.64
N LYS A 294 7.88 -7.43 -9.67
CA LYS A 294 8.35 -8.04 -8.42
C LYS A 294 7.23 -8.70 -7.61
N SER A 295 6.01 -8.18 -7.70
CA SER A 295 4.84 -8.79 -7.04
C SER A 295 4.50 -10.18 -7.60
N VAL A 296 5.07 -10.58 -8.73
CA VAL A 296 4.99 -11.94 -9.26
C VAL A 296 6.30 -12.69 -9.06
N GLU A 297 7.44 -12.10 -9.46
CA GLU A 297 8.74 -12.76 -9.43
C GLU A 297 9.17 -13.19 -8.03
N ASN A 298 8.85 -12.39 -7.01
CA ASN A 298 9.20 -12.68 -5.62
C ASN A 298 8.12 -13.51 -4.90
N HIS A 299 7.03 -13.88 -5.58
CA HIS A 299 5.99 -14.70 -4.96
C HIS A 299 6.46 -16.15 -4.85
N LYS A 300 6.62 -16.64 -3.62
CA LYS A 300 7.23 -17.95 -3.35
C LYS A 300 6.26 -19.14 -3.41
N ASP A 301 4.97 -18.87 -3.59
CA ASP A 301 3.88 -19.85 -3.56
C ASP A 301 3.05 -19.82 -4.86
N LEU A 302 3.67 -19.40 -5.97
CA LEU A 302 3.07 -19.43 -7.31
C LEU A 302 2.42 -20.77 -7.71
N PRO A 303 2.94 -21.95 -7.29
CA PRO A 303 2.25 -23.22 -7.56
C PRO A 303 0.85 -23.33 -6.93
N TYR A 304 0.57 -22.57 -5.88
CA TYR A 304 -0.66 -22.67 -5.10
C TYR A 304 -1.62 -21.49 -5.31
N THR A 305 -1.10 -20.31 -5.70
CA THR A 305 -1.90 -19.10 -5.91
C THR A 305 -1.37 -18.26 -7.07
N ASN A 306 -2.30 -17.66 -7.81
CA ASN A 306 -2.01 -16.69 -8.88
C ASN A 306 -2.47 -15.27 -8.50
N GLU A 307 -2.57 -14.99 -7.20
CA GLU A 307 -2.90 -13.67 -6.66
C GLU A 307 -1.88 -13.21 -5.61
N SER A 308 -1.61 -11.90 -5.57
CA SER A 308 -0.78 -11.25 -4.55
C SER A 308 -1.36 -9.89 -4.16
N MET A 309 -0.84 -9.29 -3.08
CA MET A 309 -1.13 -7.89 -2.74
C MET A 309 0.05 -6.97 -3.08
N LEU A 310 -0.28 -5.72 -3.46
CA LEU A 310 0.66 -4.61 -3.56
C LEU A 310 0.19 -3.48 -2.64
N LEU A 311 0.95 -3.25 -1.58
CA LEU A 311 0.71 -2.13 -0.67
C LEU A 311 1.47 -0.91 -1.17
N TYR A 312 0.74 0.16 -1.49
CA TYR A 312 1.33 1.38 -2.04
C TYR A 312 0.93 2.61 -1.23
N GLY A 313 1.79 3.61 -1.27
CA GLY A 313 1.63 4.86 -0.52
C GLY A 313 2.91 5.26 0.20
N ASN A 314 2.97 6.52 0.62
CA ASN A 314 4.05 6.96 1.52
C ASN A 314 3.68 6.56 2.96
N GLY A 315 4.56 5.78 3.59
CA GLY A 315 4.40 5.25 4.94
C GLY A 315 5.32 5.91 5.96
N ASP A 316 5.47 5.25 7.11
CA ASP A 316 6.29 5.56 8.29
C ASP A 316 5.94 6.89 8.97
N GLY A 317 5.90 7.99 8.23
CA GLY A 317 5.59 9.33 8.71
C GLY A 317 4.26 9.92 8.23
N GLY A 318 3.49 9.17 7.44
CA GLY A 318 2.22 9.63 6.86
C GLY A 318 2.30 10.00 5.37
N GLY A 319 1.26 10.69 4.91
CA GLY A 319 1.09 11.06 3.51
C GLY A 319 0.14 10.12 2.76
N GLY A 320 0.43 8.82 2.77
CA GLY A 320 -0.33 7.81 2.01
C GLY A 320 -0.10 7.93 0.50
N PRO A 321 -0.98 7.31 -0.32
CA PRO A 321 -0.91 7.42 -1.76
C PRO A 321 -0.98 8.85 -2.30
N LEU A 322 -0.27 9.08 -3.41
CA LEU A 322 -0.36 10.30 -4.21
C LEU A 322 -1.24 10.06 -5.45
N PRO A 323 -1.86 11.11 -6.04
CA PRO A 323 -2.63 10.97 -7.27
C PRO A 323 -1.84 10.26 -8.39
N ALA A 324 -0.54 10.55 -8.50
CA ALA A 324 0.36 9.93 -9.47
C ALA A 324 0.47 8.40 -9.32
N MET A 325 0.42 7.88 -8.10
CA MET A 325 0.46 6.44 -7.85
C MET A 325 -0.85 5.79 -8.30
N VAL A 326 -1.99 6.42 -7.99
CA VAL A 326 -3.31 5.95 -8.43
C VAL A 326 -3.41 5.99 -9.96
N ASP A 327 -2.98 7.08 -10.59
CA ASP A 327 -2.95 7.23 -12.05
C ASP A 327 -2.14 6.12 -12.74
N ARG A 328 -1.00 5.71 -12.16
CA ARG A 328 -0.17 4.62 -12.66
C ARG A 328 -0.87 3.27 -12.52
N LEU A 329 -1.39 2.98 -11.33
CA LEU A 329 -2.05 1.70 -11.05
C LEU A 329 -3.32 1.51 -11.89
N LEU A 330 -4.06 2.59 -12.19
CA LEU A 330 -5.18 2.56 -13.14
C LEU A 330 -4.73 2.13 -14.55
N ARG A 331 -3.59 2.63 -15.02
CA ARG A 331 -3.02 2.20 -16.31
C ARG A 331 -2.58 0.75 -16.27
N LEU A 332 -2.02 0.31 -15.15
CA LEU A 332 -1.51 -1.05 -14.93
C LEU A 332 -2.61 -2.11 -14.74
N GLN A 333 -3.89 -1.74 -14.83
CA GLN A 333 -4.98 -2.68 -14.65
C GLN A 333 -4.98 -3.83 -15.66
N ASN A 334 -4.70 -3.50 -16.93
CA ASN A 334 -4.83 -4.44 -18.02
C ASN A 334 -3.93 -4.06 -19.21
N ILE A 335 -2.63 -4.26 -19.05
CA ILE A 335 -1.62 -4.03 -20.10
C ILE A 335 -0.96 -5.35 -20.48
N ASP A 336 -0.94 -5.67 -21.77
CA ASP A 336 -0.25 -6.82 -22.31
C ASP A 336 1.25 -6.80 -21.95
N GLY A 337 1.76 -7.98 -21.57
CA GLY A 337 3.11 -8.19 -21.04
C GLY A 337 3.32 -7.86 -19.57
N LEU A 338 2.30 -7.35 -18.85
CA LEU A 338 2.35 -7.14 -17.40
C LEU A 338 1.28 -7.96 -16.66
N PRO A 339 1.50 -8.25 -15.35
CA PRO A 339 0.45 -8.71 -14.45
C PRO A 339 -0.71 -7.73 -14.38
N ARG A 340 -1.91 -8.23 -14.10
CA ARG A 340 -3.11 -7.38 -13.96
C ARG A 340 -3.16 -6.79 -12.56
N VAL A 341 -3.42 -5.50 -12.46
CA VAL A 341 -3.64 -4.81 -11.19
C VAL A 341 -5.14 -4.58 -10.99
N LYS A 342 -5.62 -4.79 -9.76
CA LYS A 342 -6.96 -4.35 -9.34
C LYS A 342 -6.83 -3.62 -8.02
N PHE A 343 -7.50 -2.49 -7.86
CA PHE A 343 -7.72 -1.95 -6.52
C PHE A 343 -8.69 -2.87 -5.78
N GLY A 344 -8.54 -3.01 -4.46
CA GLY A 344 -9.45 -3.89 -3.74
C GLY A 344 -9.35 -3.81 -2.23
N ASP A 345 -10.25 -4.56 -1.59
CA ASP A 345 -10.28 -4.77 -0.16
C ASP A 345 -9.39 -5.98 0.21
N PRO A 346 -8.44 -5.83 1.16
CA PRO A 346 -7.67 -6.96 1.69
C PRO A 346 -8.54 -8.15 2.14
N ASN A 347 -9.72 -7.91 2.72
CA ASN A 347 -10.62 -8.99 3.15
C ASN A 347 -11.02 -9.88 1.97
N GLU A 348 -11.40 -9.28 0.84
CA GLU A 348 -11.78 -10.03 -0.36
C GLU A 348 -10.58 -10.76 -0.99
N PHE A 349 -9.37 -10.19 -0.89
CA PHE A 349 -8.15 -10.89 -1.29
C PHE A 349 -7.96 -12.18 -0.49
N TYR A 350 -8.03 -12.11 0.84
CA TYR A 350 -7.88 -13.30 1.67
C TYR A 350 -9.00 -14.32 1.45
N GLU A 351 -10.25 -13.87 1.31
CA GLU A 351 -11.39 -14.76 1.05
C GLU A 351 -11.22 -15.52 -0.28
N ARG A 352 -10.70 -14.87 -1.33
CA ARG A 352 -10.39 -15.55 -2.61
C ARG A 352 -9.23 -16.53 -2.50
N VAL A 353 -8.15 -16.13 -1.83
CA VAL A 353 -6.98 -17.01 -1.63
C VAL A 353 -7.35 -18.23 -0.80
N GLU A 354 -8.08 -18.05 0.30
CA GLU A 354 -8.55 -19.15 1.16
C GLU A 354 -9.46 -20.13 0.39
N ALA A 355 -10.32 -19.62 -0.49
CA ALA A 355 -11.21 -20.45 -1.29
C ALA A 355 -10.51 -21.21 -2.42
N ASN A 356 -9.48 -20.62 -3.03
CA ASN A 356 -8.86 -21.13 -4.27
C ASN A 356 -7.50 -21.82 -4.07
N SER A 357 -6.91 -21.73 -2.87
CA SER A 357 -5.58 -22.27 -2.57
C SER A 357 -5.61 -23.21 -1.36
N PRO A 358 -6.24 -24.41 -1.48
CA PRO A 358 -6.40 -25.35 -0.36
C PRO A 358 -5.08 -25.96 0.12
N ASP A 359 -4.08 -26.06 -0.75
CA ASP A 359 -2.82 -26.79 -0.51
C ASP A 359 -1.67 -25.88 -0.04
N LEU A 360 -1.98 -24.69 0.50
CA LEU A 360 -0.95 -23.80 1.05
C LEU A 360 -0.19 -24.44 2.20
N VAL A 361 1.12 -24.20 2.24
CA VAL A 361 1.98 -24.75 3.27
C VAL A 361 1.68 -24.16 4.65
N THR A 362 2.11 -24.87 5.70
CA THR A 362 1.96 -24.42 7.09
C THR A 362 3.32 -24.13 7.72
N TRP A 363 3.47 -22.92 8.28
CA TRP A 363 4.58 -22.55 9.16
C TRP A 363 4.15 -22.76 10.62
N LYS A 364 4.92 -23.53 11.39
CA LYS A 364 4.60 -23.87 12.78
C LYS A 364 5.44 -23.08 13.78
N GLY A 365 4.75 -22.45 14.73
CA GLY A 365 5.33 -21.66 15.81
C GLY A 365 5.78 -20.27 15.40
#